data_AF-A0A2L0PMG2-F1
#
_entry.id   AF-A0A2L0PMG2-F1
#
_cell.length_a   1.000
_cell.length_b   1.000
_cell.length_c   1.000
_cell.angle_alpha   90.00
_cell.angle_beta   90.00
_cell.angle_gamma   90.00
#
_symmetry.space_group_name_H-M   'P 1'
#
loop_
_entity.id
_entity.type
_entity.pdbx_description
1 polymer ?
#
loop_
_entity_poly.entity_id
_entity_poly.type
_entity_poly.pdbx_seq_one_letter_code
_entity_poly.pdbx_strand_id
1 'polypeptide(L)'
;MGHYSHLDIAVLLNQLPQAVGSEYMPYVWVALPVCLASFGFHMNVPSLMAYYQNDTQKVRISIIGGSLIAFAIYALWQTAVQGVLPRHEFAPVIAAGGDVAVLLQALSAYVSTDGLNETLNAFAFMAIVSSFLGVSLGLFDYMADLFKFGNSATGRLKSAAVTFVPPYIACILFPTGFVTVIGYVGLGAAIWTAVIPALLVFASRRRFPKTSANNSYLLKGGSVLIWFVLAFGIINILAQIFTQLGWLPSFHG
;
A
#
# COMPACT_ATOMS: atom_id res chain seq x y z
N MET A 1 -11.29 -23.83 30.85
CA MET A 1 -9.98 -23.90 30.16
C MET A 1 -10.24 -24.56 28.80
N GLY A 2 -10.21 -23.93 27.63
CA GLY A 2 -9.99 -22.53 27.25
C GLY A 2 -10.74 -22.24 25.95
N HIS A 3 -11.44 -21.10 25.89
CA HIS A 3 -12.26 -20.65 24.75
C HIS A 3 -11.83 -19.24 24.34
N TYR A 4 -10.58 -19.07 23.89
CA TYR A 4 -10.08 -17.75 23.44
C TYR A 4 -9.09 -17.84 22.28
N SER A 5 -9.37 -18.68 21.28
CA SER A 5 -8.69 -18.57 19.99
C SER A 5 -9.69 -18.86 18.87
N HIS A 6 -10.32 -17.80 18.36
CA HIS A 6 -10.98 -17.84 17.05
C HIS A 6 -9.98 -18.07 15.91
N LEU A 7 -8.68 -17.93 16.20
CA LEU A 7 -7.58 -18.36 15.35
C LEU A 7 -7.46 -19.88 15.36
N ASP A 8 -7.74 -20.49 14.22
CA ASP A 8 -7.47 -21.89 13.97
C ASP A 8 -6.16 -22.04 13.18
N ILE A 9 -5.19 -22.76 13.75
CA ILE A 9 -3.89 -23.02 13.13
C ILE A 9 -4.05 -23.86 11.86
N ALA A 10 -5.01 -24.79 11.84
CA ALA A 10 -5.29 -25.61 10.66
C ALA A 10 -5.87 -24.76 9.52
N VAL A 11 -6.69 -23.75 9.85
CA VAL A 11 -7.13 -22.75 8.87
C VAL A 11 -5.92 -21.92 8.43
N LEU A 12 -5.18 -21.31 9.35
CA LEU A 12 -4.03 -20.44 9.06
C LEU A 12 -2.97 -21.12 8.16
N LEU A 13 -2.58 -22.35 8.49
CA LEU A 13 -1.60 -23.14 7.74
C LEU A 13 -2.20 -23.89 6.55
N ASN A 14 -3.47 -23.65 6.24
CA ASN A 14 -4.18 -24.24 5.11
C ASN A 14 -4.17 -25.78 5.11
N GLN A 15 -4.38 -26.38 6.29
CA GLN A 15 -4.38 -27.83 6.52
C GLN A 15 -5.79 -28.47 6.40
N LEU A 16 -6.84 -27.66 6.20
CA LEU A 16 -8.19 -28.16 5.95
C LEU A 16 -8.24 -28.96 4.63
N PRO A 17 -9.15 -29.95 4.51
CA PRO A 17 -9.31 -30.75 3.29
C PRO A 17 -9.44 -29.84 2.07
N GLN A 18 -8.41 -29.86 1.24
CA GLN A 18 -8.37 -29.02 0.06
C GLN A 18 -9.09 -29.71 -1.10
N ALA A 19 -9.62 -28.94 -2.04
CA ALA A 19 -9.86 -29.46 -3.37
C ALA A 19 -8.53 -29.97 -3.96
N VAL A 20 -8.56 -31.13 -4.62
CA VAL A 20 -7.39 -31.74 -5.28
C VAL A 20 -6.80 -30.72 -6.28
N GLY A 21 -5.51 -30.38 -6.14
CA GLY A 21 -4.80 -29.48 -7.06
C GLY A 21 -4.61 -28.01 -6.61
N SER A 22 -4.77 -27.72 -5.32
CA SER A 22 -4.65 -26.39 -4.72
C SER A 22 -3.18 -25.95 -4.53
N GLU A 23 -2.56 -25.47 -5.61
CA GLU A 23 -1.24 -24.83 -5.56
C GLU A 23 -1.35 -23.31 -5.41
N TYR A 24 -0.86 -22.75 -4.29
CA TYR A 24 -0.97 -21.31 -4.01
C TYR A 24 0.29 -20.49 -4.35
N MET A 25 1.44 -21.15 -4.51
CA MET A 25 2.71 -20.49 -4.82
C MET A 25 2.65 -19.59 -6.07
N PRO A 26 1.94 -19.97 -7.15
CA PRO A 26 1.80 -19.12 -8.33
C PRO A 26 1.14 -17.75 -8.07
N TYR A 27 0.29 -17.62 -7.04
CA TYR A 27 -0.37 -16.36 -6.71
C TYR A 27 0.56 -15.32 -6.07
N VAL A 28 1.79 -15.71 -5.68
CA VAL A 28 2.80 -14.75 -5.15
C VAL A 28 3.04 -13.61 -6.13
N TRP A 29 3.08 -13.91 -7.44
CA TRP A 29 3.28 -12.89 -8.47
C TRP A 29 2.15 -11.86 -8.50
N VAL A 30 0.91 -12.31 -8.29
CA VAL A 30 -0.28 -11.44 -8.23
C VAL A 30 -0.26 -10.56 -6.98
N ALA A 31 0.31 -11.04 -5.87
CA ALA A 31 0.39 -10.30 -4.62
C ALA A 31 1.46 -9.19 -4.61
N LEU A 32 2.53 -9.31 -5.42
CA LEU A 32 3.66 -8.37 -5.40
C LEU A 32 3.26 -6.89 -5.53
N PRO A 33 2.43 -6.48 -6.53
CA PRO A 33 2.07 -5.08 -6.70
C PRO A 33 1.27 -4.53 -5.51
N VAL A 34 0.43 -5.36 -4.91
CA VAL A 34 -0.33 -5.01 -3.69
C VAL A 34 0.64 -4.80 -2.53
N CYS A 35 1.59 -5.72 -2.31
CA CYS A 35 2.61 -5.58 -1.28
C CYS A 35 3.44 -4.30 -1.47
N LEU A 36 3.83 -3.95 -2.70
CA LEU A 36 4.55 -2.72 -2.98
C LEU A 36 3.71 -1.47 -2.66
N ALA A 37 2.43 -1.48 -3.05
CA ALA A 37 1.52 -0.39 -2.73
C ALA A 37 1.31 -0.21 -1.22
N SER A 38 1.27 -1.30 -0.44
CA SER A 38 1.09 -1.27 1.02
C SER A 38 2.20 -0.52 1.76
N PHE A 39 3.40 -0.39 1.18
CA PHE A 39 4.53 0.35 1.76
C PHE A 39 4.78 1.70 1.05
N GLY A 40 3.71 2.34 0.56
CA GLY A 40 3.76 3.61 -0.16
C GLY A 40 3.98 4.86 0.71
N PHE A 41 5.18 5.06 1.27
CA PHE A 41 5.54 6.28 2.04
C PHE A 41 6.36 7.31 1.25
N HIS A 42 6.79 6.99 0.03
CA HIS A 42 7.81 7.73 -0.73
C HIS A 42 7.44 9.20 -1.01
N MET A 43 6.14 9.48 -1.20
CA MET A 43 5.64 10.85 -1.41
C MET A 43 5.80 11.75 -0.18
N ASN A 44 5.87 11.15 1.01
CA ASN A 44 6.01 11.89 2.27
C ASN A 44 7.48 12.17 2.63
N VAL A 45 8.44 11.59 1.90
CA VAL A 45 9.87 11.76 2.20
C VAL A 45 10.32 13.22 2.10
N PRO A 46 9.94 14.02 1.08
CA PRO A 46 10.26 15.44 1.02
C PRO A 46 9.67 16.22 2.21
N SER A 47 8.41 15.96 2.56
CA SER A 47 7.75 16.61 3.70
C SER A 47 8.43 16.26 5.03
N LEU A 48 8.87 15.01 5.21
CA LEU A 48 9.65 14.59 6.38
C LEU A 48 11.03 15.27 6.42
N MET A 49 11.71 15.40 5.27
CA MET A 49 12.98 16.12 5.17
C MET A 49 12.82 17.59 5.57
N ALA A 50 11.75 18.25 5.13
CA ALA A 50 11.43 19.61 5.55
C ALA A 50 11.10 19.69 7.05
N TYR A 51 10.25 18.80 7.55
CA TYR A 51 9.80 18.76 8.94
C TYR A 51 10.97 18.55 9.92
N TYR A 52 11.90 17.64 9.61
CA TYR A 52 13.08 17.37 10.42
C TYR A 52 14.29 18.26 10.10
N GLN A 53 14.10 19.36 9.37
CA GLN A 53 15.17 20.33 9.06
C GLN A 53 16.39 19.68 8.38
N ASN A 54 16.15 18.79 7.42
CA ASN A 54 17.16 17.99 6.70
C ASN A 54 17.99 17.02 7.57
N ASP A 55 17.53 16.68 8.77
CA ASP A 55 18.13 15.62 9.59
C ASP A 55 17.82 14.23 8.99
N THR A 56 18.75 13.76 8.15
CA THR A 56 18.63 12.45 7.47
C THR A 56 18.55 11.26 8.42
N GLN A 57 19.13 11.36 9.62
CA GLN A 57 19.08 10.28 10.60
C GLN A 57 17.68 10.15 11.20
N LYS A 58 17.06 11.27 11.59
CA LYS A 58 15.67 11.27 12.07
C LYS A 58 14.71 10.77 11.01
N VAL A 59 14.84 11.25 9.76
CA VAL A 59 14.01 10.79 8.64
C VAL A 59 14.16 9.28 8.43
N ARG A 60 15.39 8.75 8.45
CA ARG A 60 15.63 7.30 8.31
C ARG A 60 14.98 6.50 9.44
N ILE A 61 15.10 6.95 10.68
CA ILE A 61 14.50 6.28 11.85
C ILE A 61 12.97 6.29 11.72
N SER A 62 12.37 7.42 11.35
CA SER A 62 10.92 7.54 11.17
C SER A 62 10.41 6.62 10.06
N ILE A 63 11.11 6.52 8.92
CA ILE A 63 10.74 5.62 7.82
C ILE A 63 10.86 4.14 8.24
N ILE A 64 11.99 3.74 8.84
CA ILE A 64 12.19 2.34 9.25
C ILE A 64 11.22 1.96 10.36
N GLY A 65 11.09 2.79 11.39
CA GLY A 65 10.18 2.56 12.51
C GLY A 65 8.74 2.49 12.06
N GLY A 66 8.29 3.45 11.25
CA GLY A 66 6.95 3.45 10.68
C GLY A 66 6.68 2.22 9.80
N SER A 67 7.65 1.81 8.98
CA SER A 67 7.52 0.62 8.13
C SER A 67 7.47 -0.69 8.94
N LEU A 68 8.24 -0.79 10.04
CA LEU A 68 8.21 -1.95 10.94
C LEU A 68 6.88 -2.05 11.68
N ILE A 69 6.34 -0.91 12.14
CA ILE A 69 5.02 -0.86 12.77
C ILE A 69 3.95 -1.29 11.75
N ALA A 70 3.98 -0.74 10.53
CA ALA A 70 3.06 -1.12 9.47
C ALA A 70 3.15 -2.63 9.15
N PHE A 71 4.36 -3.16 9.03
CA PHE A 71 4.59 -4.59 8.83
C PHE A 71 3.99 -5.45 9.95
N ALA A 72 4.20 -5.08 11.21
CA ALA A 72 3.64 -5.80 12.35
C ALA A 72 2.11 -5.79 12.34
N ILE A 73 1.49 -4.65 12.02
CA ILE A 73 0.03 -4.51 11.90
C ILE A 73 -0.48 -5.37 10.74
N TYR A 74 0.17 -5.34 9.58
CA TYR A 74 -0.21 -6.16 8.44
C TYR A 74 -0.06 -7.66 8.73
N ALA A 75 1.02 -8.08 9.38
CA ALA A 75 1.21 -9.47 9.76
C ALA A 75 0.14 -9.94 10.75
N LEU A 76 -0.20 -9.12 11.75
CA LEU A 76 -1.26 -9.40 12.71
C LEU A 76 -2.61 -9.50 12.00
N TRP A 77 -2.93 -8.55 11.13
CA TRP A 77 -4.17 -8.54 10.36
C TRP A 77 -4.29 -9.77 9.45
N GLN A 78 -3.24 -10.08 8.68
CA GLN A 78 -3.22 -11.25 7.81
C GLN A 78 -3.36 -12.55 8.62
N THR A 79 -2.71 -12.65 9.77
CA THR A 79 -2.85 -13.81 10.67
C THR A 79 -4.28 -13.93 11.19
N ALA A 80 -4.89 -12.82 11.64
CA ALA A 80 -6.25 -12.81 12.12
C ALA A 80 -7.25 -13.23 11.03
N VAL A 81 -7.18 -12.62 9.86
CA VAL A 81 -8.11 -12.91 8.75
C VAL A 81 -7.91 -14.32 8.22
N GLN A 82 -6.68 -14.72 7.91
CA GLN A 82 -6.41 -16.04 7.34
C GLN A 82 -6.44 -17.18 8.36
N GLY A 83 -6.41 -16.90 9.66
CA GLY A 83 -6.60 -17.91 10.70
C GLY A 83 -8.05 -18.08 11.14
N VAL A 84 -8.92 -17.13 10.79
CA VAL A 84 -10.38 -17.20 11.08
C VAL A 84 -11.15 -17.69 9.86
N LEU A 85 -10.81 -17.21 8.66
CA LEU A 85 -11.59 -17.44 7.44
C LEU A 85 -10.97 -18.55 6.56
N PRO A 86 -11.69 -19.66 6.30
CA PRO A 86 -11.28 -20.68 5.32
C PRO A 86 -11.14 -20.12 3.89
N ARG A 87 -10.33 -20.78 3.04
CA ARG A 87 -9.94 -20.25 1.72
C ARG A 87 -11.13 -20.08 0.76
N HIS A 88 -12.06 -21.03 0.79
CA HIS A 88 -13.27 -21.00 -0.04
C HIS A 88 -14.22 -19.87 0.34
N GLU A 89 -14.17 -19.40 1.59
CA GLU A 89 -15.02 -18.29 2.07
C GLU A 89 -14.54 -16.92 1.60
N PHE A 90 -13.37 -16.84 0.94
CA PHE A 90 -12.94 -15.62 0.25
C PHE A 90 -13.66 -15.42 -1.10
N ALA A 91 -14.36 -16.42 -1.65
CA ALA A 91 -15.09 -16.31 -2.90
C ALA A 91 -16.01 -15.07 -2.99
N PRO A 92 -16.92 -14.81 -2.02
CA PRO A 92 -17.77 -13.62 -2.06
C PRO A 92 -16.97 -12.31 -1.97
N VAL A 93 -15.88 -12.29 -1.20
CA VAL A 93 -15.00 -11.13 -1.06
C VAL A 93 -14.29 -10.82 -2.38
N ILE A 94 -13.79 -11.86 -3.06
CA ILE A 94 -13.12 -11.75 -4.36
C ILE A 94 -14.11 -11.31 -5.44
N ALA A 95 -15.33 -11.86 -5.44
CA ALA A 95 -16.40 -11.45 -6.35
C ALA A 95 -16.78 -9.96 -6.17
N ALA A 96 -16.66 -9.44 -4.95
CA ALA A 96 -16.82 -8.01 -4.64
C ALA A 96 -15.54 -7.18 -4.89
N GLY A 97 -14.51 -7.75 -5.50
CA GLY A 97 -13.25 -7.08 -5.82
C GLY A 97 -12.35 -6.80 -4.60
N GLY A 98 -12.54 -7.52 -3.50
CA GLY A 98 -11.78 -7.31 -2.26
C GLY A 98 -12.38 -6.25 -1.34
N ASP A 99 -13.70 -6.01 -1.44
CA ASP A 99 -14.39 -5.04 -0.60
C ASP A 99 -14.25 -5.36 0.90
N VAL A 100 -13.88 -4.34 1.68
CA VAL A 100 -13.59 -4.50 3.12
C VAL A 100 -14.86 -4.80 3.89
N ALA A 101 -16.01 -4.19 3.56
CA ALA A 101 -17.26 -4.46 4.25
C ALA A 101 -17.73 -5.90 4.02
N VAL A 102 -17.57 -6.42 2.79
CA VAL A 102 -17.86 -7.83 2.48
C VAL A 102 -16.92 -8.77 3.24
N LEU A 103 -15.63 -8.44 3.37
CA LEU A 103 -14.68 -9.22 4.18
C LEU A 103 -15.07 -9.23 5.67
N LEU A 104 -15.44 -8.08 6.23
CA LEU A 104 -15.88 -7.99 7.62
C LEU A 104 -17.16 -8.79 7.86
N GLN A 105 -18.10 -8.75 6.91
CA GLN A 105 -19.31 -9.56 6.97
C GLN A 105 -19.00 -11.06 6.96
N ALA A 106 -18.10 -11.51 6.10
CA ALA A 106 -17.66 -12.91 6.05
C ALA A 106 -16.98 -13.34 7.37
N LEU A 107 -16.10 -12.52 7.92
CA LEU A 107 -15.45 -12.78 9.21
C LEU A 107 -16.45 -12.88 10.36
N SER A 108 -17.51 -12.07 10.33
CA SER A 108 -18.53 -12.06 11.39
C SER A 108 -19.29 -13.38 11.53
N ALA A 109 -19.39 -14.15 10.44
CA ALA A 109 -20.00 -15.48 10.49
C ALA A 109 -19.16 -16.49 11.28
N TYR A 110 -17.84 -16.24 11.38
CA TYR A 110 -16.86 -17.12 12.03
C TYR A 110 -16.44 -16.64 13.43
N VAL A 111 -16.83 -15.42 13.82
CA VAL A 111 -16.52 -14.86 15.15
C VAL A 111 -17.81 -14.47 15.86
N SER A 112 -18.20 -15.30 16.82
CA SER A 112 -19.40 -15.07 17.65
C SER A 112 -19.06 -14.13 18.80
N THR A 113 -19.17 -12.83 18.59
CA THR A 113 -19.06 -11.83 19.68
C THR A 113 -20.01 -10.67 19.44
N ASP A 114 -20.87 -10.39 20.42
CA ASP A 114 -21.80 -9.25 20.37
C ASP A 114 -21.03 -7.95 20.15
N GLY A 115 -21.47 -7.10 19.22
CA GLY A 115 -20.85 -5.79 18.97
C GLY A 115 -19.57 -5.82 18.12
N LEU A 116 -19.10 -7.00 17.67
CA LEU A 116 -17.87 -7.11 16.89
C LEU A 116 -18.00 -6.42 15.53
N ASN A 117 -19.14 -6.56 14.86
CA ASN A 117 -19.37 -5.94 13.56
C ASN A 117 -19.34 -4.41 13.65
N GLU A 118 -19.96 -3.84 14.67
CA GLU A 118 -19.96 -2.41 14.92
C GLU A 118 -18.54 -1.91 15.22
N THR A 119 -17.79 -2.67 16.02
CA THR A 119 -16.40 -2.34 16.38
C THR A 119 -15.47 -2.42 15.17
N LEU A 120 -15.58 -3.47 14.36
CA LEU A 120 -14.78 -3.64 13.14
C LEU A 120 -15.11 -2.59 12.10
N ASN A 121 -16.39 -2.25 11.91
CA ASN A 121 -16.80 -1.19 11.01
C ASN A 121 -16.31 0.18 11.49
N ALA A 122 -16.42 0.49 12.79
CA ALA A 122 -15.90 1.73 13.36
C ALA A 122 -14.38 1.83 13.19
N PHE A 123 -13.65 0.73 13.44
CA PHE A 123 -12.21 0.66 13.24
C PHE A 123 -11.83 0.87 11.77
N ALA A 124 -12.47 0.14 10.83
CA ALA A 124 -12.22 0.27 9.40
C ALA A 124 -12.51 1.69 8.91
N PHE A 125 -13.60 2.30 9.35
CA PHE A 125 -13.93 3.69 9.05
C PHE A 125 -12.85 4.66 9.56
N MET A 126 -12.44 4.54 10.82
CA MET A 126 -11.39 5.38 11.40
C MET A 126 -10.03 5.18 10.71
N ALA A 127 -9.70 3.95 10.30
CA ALA A 127 -8.50 3.65 9.53
C ALA A 127 -8.53 4.32 8.14
N ILE A 128 -9.67 4.27 7.45
CA ILE A 128 -9.85 4.94 6.15
C ILE A 128 -9.71 6.46 6.32
N VAL A 129 -10.38 7.06 7.32
CA VAL A 129 -10.33 8.51 7.55
C VAL A 129 -8.92 8.97 7.90
N SER A 130 -8.23 8.26 8.81
CA SER A 130 -6.86 8.61 9.20
C SER A 130 -5.86 8.46 8.05
N SER A 131 -5.96 7.38 7.27
CA SER A 131 -5.16 7.18 6.05
C SER A 131 -5.43 8.27 5.01
N PHE A 132 -6.70 8.60 4.79
CA PHE A 132 -7.12 9.65 3.87
C PHE A 132 -6.51 11.01 4.24
N LEU A 133 -6.53 11.38 5.53
CA LEU A 133 -5.92 12.62 6.00
C LEU A 133 -4.41 12.65 5.73
N GLY A 134 -3.69 11.57 6.05
CA GLY A 134 -2.25 11.48 5.82
C GLY A 134 -1.86 11.62 4.35
N VAL A 135 -2.55 10.89 3.46
CA VAL A 135 -2.30 10.94 2.01
C VAL A 135 -2.71 12.28 1.41
N SER A 136 -3.84 12.85 1.85
CA SER A 136 -4.35 14.12 1.36
C SER A 136 -3.44 15.29 1.72
N LEU A 137 -2.82 15.27 2.90
CA LEU A 137 -1.82 16.27 3.29
C LEU A 137 -0.60 16.22 2.36
N GLY A 138 -0.07 15.03 2.08
CA GLY A 138 1.04 14.86 1.14
C GLY A 138 0.69 15.31 -0.28
N LEU A 139 -0.51 14.97 -0.75
CA LEU A 139 -1.00 15.42 -2.07
C LEU A 139 -1.23 16.93 -2.12
N PHE A 140 -1.76 17.52 -1.05
CA PHE A 140 -1.97 18.95 -0.91
C PHE A 140 -0.66 19.72 -1.02
N ASP A 141 0.36 19.32 -0.25
CA ASP A 141 1.68 19.95 -0.27
C ASP A 141 2.33 19.81 -1.65
N TYR A 142 2.25 18.62 -2.26
CA TYR A 142 2.74 18.38 -3.61
C TYR A 142 2.06 19.26 -4.66
N MET A 143 0.74 19.42 -4.60
CA MET A 143 0.00 20.29 -5.52
C MET A 143 0.34 21.77 -5.31
N ALA A 144 0.51 22.19 -4.05
CA ALA A 144 0.96 23.54 -3.73
C ALA A 144 2.33 23.83 -4.38
N ASP A 145 3.28 22.90 -4.25
CA ASP A 145 4.61 23.03 -4.84
C ASP A 145 4.59 22.98 -6.37
N LEU A 146 3.84 22.04 -6.95
CA LEU A 146 3.77 21.83 -8.41
C LEU A 146 3.23 23.07 -9.14
N PHE A 147 2.15 23.67 -8.61
CA PHE A 147 1.55 24.87 -9.18
C PHE A 147 2.12 26.17 -8.61
N LYS A 148 3.11 26.08 -7.69
CA LYS A 148 3.72 27.21 -7.01
C LYS A 148 2.71 28.11 -6.30
N PHE A 149 1.70 27.50 -5.68
CA PHE A 149 0.71 28.22 -4.90
C PHE A 149 1.34 28.71 -3.58
N GLY A 150 1.14 30.00 -3.25
CA GLY A 150 1.69 30.58 -2.02
C GLY A 150 0.90 30.20 -0.76
N ASN A 151 1.47 30.44 0.42
CA ASN A 151 0.87 30.13 1.73
C ASN A 151 -0.27 31.09 2.18
N SER A 152 -0.76 31.96 1.30
CA SER A 152 -1.93 32.81 1.60
C SER A 152 -3.22 31.99 1.69
N ALA A 153 -4.28 32.53 2.32
CA ALA A 153 -5.58 31.86 2.40
C ALA A 153 -6.11 31.46 1.01
N THR A 154 -5.97 32.34 0.01
CA THR A 154 -6.35 32.06 -1.38
C THR A 154 -5.47 30.99 -2.02
N GLY A 155 -4.17 30.99 -1.75
CA GLY A 155 -3.25 29.97 -2.27
C GLY A 155 -3.55 28.59 -1.70
N ARG A 156 -3.80 28.49 -0.38
CA ARG A 156 -4.21 27.25 0.28
C ARG A 156 -5.57 26.75 -0.21
N LEU A 157 -6.52 27.65 -0.47
CA LEU A 157 -7.82 27.28 -1.04
C LEU A 157 -7.66 26.70 -2.45
N LYS A 158 -6.77 27.26 -3.28
CA LYS A 158 -6.45 26.69 -4.60
C LYS A 158 -5.83 25.31 -4.48
N SER A 159 -4.85 25.12 -3.60
CA SER A 159 -4.25 23.81 -3.33
C SER A 159 -5.31 22.79 -2.89
N ALA A 160 -6.20 23.18 -1.98
CA ALA A 160 -7.29 22.32 -1.52
C ALA A 160 -8.25 21.96 -2.68
N ALA A 161 -8.64 22.94 -3.49
CA ALA A 161 -9.53 22.71 -4.62
C ALA A 161 -8.94 21.71 -5.62
N VAL A 162 -7.68 21.89 -6.03
CA VAL A 162 -7.01 20.97 -6.96
C VAL A 162 -6.81 19.58 -6.33
N THR A 163 -6.62 19.51 -5.02
CA THR A 163 -6.44 18.24 -4.29
C THR A 163 -7.73 17.44 -4.17
N PHE A 164 -8.86 18.09 -3.83
CA PHE A 164 -10.09 17.39 -3.44
C PHE A 164 -11.19 17.39 -4.49
N VAL A 165 -11.28 18.42 -5.35
CA VAL A 165 -12.35 18.52 -6.35
C VAL A 165 -12.25 17.43 -7.42
N PRO A 166 -11.08 17.12 -8.01
CA PRO A 166 -11.01 16.07 -9.03
C PRO A 166 -11.37 14.68 -8.49
N PRO A 167 -10.85 14.21 -7.34
CA PRO A 167 -11.29 12.95 -6.73
C PRO A 167 -12.79 12.96 -6.40
N TYR A 168 -13.33 14.07 -5.91
CA TYR A 168 -14.76 14.18 -5.59
C TYR A 168 -15.65 14.03 -6.84
N ILE A 169 -15.31 14.70 -7.95
CA ILE A 169 -16.01 14.54 -9.22
C ILE A 169 -15.92 13.09 -9.70
N ALA A 170 -14.74 12.46 -9.62
CA ALA A 170 -14.56 11.07 -9.99
C ALA A 170 -15.44 10.12 -9.16
N CYS A 171 -15.60 10.36 -7.85
CA CYS A 171 -16.50 9.58 -7.00
C CYS A 171 -17.97 9.71 -7.40
N ILE A 172 -18.42 10.89 -7.85
CA ILE A 172 -19.81 11.08 -8.34
C ILE A 172 -20.02 10.36 -9.67
N LEU A 173 -19.06 10.46 -10.58
CA LEU A 173 -19.16 9.87 -11.92
C LEU A 173 -18.97 8.35 -11.91
N PHE A 174 -18.17 7.83 -10.98
CA PHE A 174 -17.83 6.40 -10.86
C PHE A 174 -17.97 5.91 -9.41
N PRO A 175 -19.21 5.70 -8.91
CA PRO A 175 -19.47 5.37 -7.51
C PRO A 175 -18.78 4.08 -7.03
N THR A 176 -18.62 3.10 -7.91
CA THR A 176 -17.93 1.82 -7.65
C THR A 176 -16.51 1.78 -8.21
N GLY A 177 -15.99 2.93 -8.70
CA GLY A 177 -14.70 3.03 -9.36
C GLY A 177 -13.51 2.82 -8.41
N PHE A 178 -13.69 3.02 -7.10
CA PHE A 178 -12.60 2.90 -6.11
C PHE A 178 -11.91 1.53 -6.16
N VAL A 179 -12.68 0.44 -6.12
CA VAL A 179 -12.16 -0.94 -6.14
C VAL A 179 -11.42 -1.24 -7.45
N THR A 180 -11.91 -0.68 -8.56
CA THR A 180 -11.22 -0.80 -9.85
C THR A 180 -9.89 -0.04 -9.83
N VAL A 181 -9.90 1.21 -9.39
CA VAL A 181 -8.71 2.08 -9.38
C VAL A 181 -7.64 1.58 -8.42
N ILE A 182 -8.02 1.12 -7.22
CA ILE A 182 -7.06 0.59 -6.24
C ILE A 182 -6.34 -0.65 -6.77
N GLY A 183 -6.99 -1.44 -7.64
CA GLY A 183 -6.36 -2.54 -8.35
C GLY A 183 -5.19 -2.13 -9.25
N TYR A 184 -5.12 -0.87 -9.70
CA TYR A 184 -4.02 -0.32 -10.50
C TYR A 184 -2.96 0.43 -9.70
N VAL A 185 -3.18 0.69 -8.41
CA VAL A 185 -2.26 1.48 -7.58
C VAL A 185 -0.88 0.82 -7.49
N GLY A 186 -0.81 -0.52 -7.49
CA GLY A 186 0.45 -1.26 -7.52
C GLY A 186 1.34 -0.91 -8.74
N LEU A 187 0.73 -0.67 -9.90
CA LEU A 187 1.45 -0.22 -11.11
C LEU A 187 2.03 1.18 -10.91
N GLY A 188 1.19 2.10 -10.44
CA GLY A 188 1.60 3.49 -10.17
C GLY A 188 2.72 3.54 -9.12
N ALA A 189 2.60 2.74 -8.06
CA ALA A 189 3.62 2.57 -7.05
C ALA A 189 4.92 2.05 -7.66
N ALA A 190 4.90 0.97 -8.46
CA ALA A 190 6.11 0.44 -9.09
C ALA A 190 6.87 1.46 -9.93
N ILE A 191 6.15 2.28 -10.71
CA ILE A 191 6.77 3.35 -11.50
C ILE A 191 7.35 4.42 -10.56
N TRP A 192 6.54 4.95 -9.64
CA TRP A 192 6.91 6.13 -8.87
C TRP A 192 7.86 5.84 -7.71
N THR A 193 7.75 4.68 -7.06
CA THR A 193 8.52 4.34 -5.85
C THR A 193 9.78 3.53 -6.16
N ALA A 194 9.76 2.70 -7.21
CA ALA A 194 10.91 1.87 -7.55
C ALA A 194 11.68 2.41 -8.76
N VAL A 195 11.01 2.59 -9.91
CA VAL A 195 11.70 2.95 -11.16
C VAL A 195 12.24 4.38 -11.13
N ILE A 196 11.40 5.37 -10.85
CA ILE A 196 11.79 6.79 -10.89
C ILE A 196 12.94 7.09 -9.90
N PRO A 197 12.91 6.68 -8.62
CA PRO A 197 13.99 6.96 -7.69
C PRO A 197 15.31 6.28 -8.11
N ALA A 198 15.26 5.06 -8.64
CA ALA A 198 16.45 4.39 -9.16
C ALA A 198 17.09 5.18 -10.32
N LEU A 199 16.28 5.63 -11.28
CA LEU A 199 16.73 6.44 -12.41
C LEU A 199 17.26 7.81 -11.95
N LEU A 200 16.62 8.45 -10.98
CA LEU A 200 17.07 9.73 -10.40
C LEU A 200 18.44 9.59 -9.74
N VAL A 201 18.72 8.50 -9.03
CA VAL A 201 20.05 8.26 -8.46
C VAL A 201 21.10 8.08 -9.55
N PHE A 202 20.79 7.34 -10.63
CA PHE A 202 21.71 7.21 -11.77
C PHE A 202 21.98 8.56 -12.45
N ALA A 203 20.94 9.34 -12.71
CA ALA A 203 21.07 10.67 -13.31
C ALA A 203 21.84 11.64 -12.41
N SER A 204 21.55 11.64 -11.10
CA SER A 204 22.25 12.46 -10.11
C SER A 204 23.74 12.13 -10.03
N ARG A 205 24.11 10.84 -9.99
CA ARG A 205 25.52 10.40 -9.98
C ARG A 205 26.28 10.78 -11.26
N ARG A 206 25.61 10.87 -12.41
CA ARG A 206 26.21 11.34 -13.68
C ARG A 206 26.37 12.86 -13.69
N ARG A 207 25.39 13.60 -13.18
CA ARG A 207 25.36 15.07 -13.20
C ARG A 207 26.20 15.71 -12.11
N PHE A 208 26.37 15.05 -10.97
CA PHE A 208 27.16 15.51 -9.83
C PHE A 208 28.25 14.49 -9.48
N PRO A 209 29.36 14.47 -10.24
CA PRO A 209 30.51 13.60 -9.96
C PRO A 209 31.09 13.84 -8.56
N LYS A 210 31.76 12.82 -8.03
CA LYS A 210 32.24 12.66 -6.64
C LYS A 210 33.11 13.80 -6.06
N THR A 211 33.52 14.78 -6.86
CA THR A 211 34.43 15.87 -6.49
C THR A 211 33.74 17.08 -5.83
N SER A 212 32.40 17.12 -5.77
CA SER A 212 31.69 18.21 -5.09
C SER A 212 31.64 17.97 -3.58
N ALA A 213 32.21 18.89 -2.79
CA ALA A 213 32.32 18.84 -1.32
C ALA A 213 30.98 18.66 -0.57
N ASN A 214 29.84 18.79 -1.25
CA ASN A 214 28.48 18.60 -0.71
C ASN A 214 27.88 17.20 -0.92
N ASN A 215 28.60 16.23 -1.51
CA ASN A 215 28.05 14.92 -1.84
C ASN A 215 28.34 13.85 -0.76
N SER A 216 27.92 14.10 0.49
CA SER A 216 28.24 13.25 1.64
C SER A 216 27.30 12.06 1.85
N TYR A 217 26.11 12.03 1.23
CA TYR A 217 25.16 10.93 1.39
C TYR A 217 25.29 9.88 0.29
N LEU A 218 26.02 8.80 0.62
CA LEU A 218 26.10 7.60 -0.21
C LEU A 218 25.23 6.49 0.40
N LEU A 219 24.30 5.96 -0.40
CA LEU A 219 23.56 4.74 -0.06
C LEU A 219 24.53 3.59 0.19
N LYS A 220 24.48 3.01 1.40
CA LYS A 220 25.13 1.73 1.71
C LYS A 220 24.54 0.67 0.79
N GLY A 221 25.36 0.06 -0.07
CA GLY A 221 24.93 -0.89 -1.11
C GLY A 221 25.29 -0.50 -2.56
N GLY A 222 25.83 0.71 -2.77
CA GLY A 222 26.47 1.09 -4.03
C GLY A 222 25.52 1.13 -5.23
N SER A 223 25.94 0.57 -6.37
CA SER A 223 25.12 0.48 -7.59
C SER A 223 24.28 -0.80 -7.66
N VAL A 224 24.67 -1.86 -6.93
CA VAL A 224 23.96 -3.15 -6.91
C VAL A 224 22.57 -2.98 -6.33
N LEU A 225 22.45 -2.25 -5.21
CA LEU A 225 21.15 -1.97 -4.58
C LEU A 225 20.20 -1.22 -5.54
N ILE A 226 20.73 -0.30 -6.35
CA ILE A 226 19.91 0.48 -7.30
C ILE A 226 19.37 -0.43 -8.41
N TRP A 227 20.23 -1.31 -8.96
CA TRP A 227 19.81 -2.29 -9.94
C TRP A 227 18.78 -3.27 -9.39
N PHE A 228 18.94 -3.70 -8.12
CA PHE A 228 17.98 -4.55 -7.44
C PHE A 228 16.61 -3.86 -7.32
N VAL A 229 16.55 -2.61 -6.84
CA VAL A 229 15.29 -1.84 -6.74
C VAL A 229 14.65 -1.66 -8.10
N LEU A 230 15.44 -1.36 -9.13
CA LEU A 230 14.93 -1.22 -10.50
C LEU A 230 14.35 -2.53 -11.03
N ALA A 231 15.06 -3.64 -10.86
CA ALA A 231 14.58 -4.97 -11.26
C ALA A 231 13.29 -5.34 -10.52
N PHE A 232 13.23 -5.09 -9.22
CA PHE A 232 12.02 -5.31 -8.42
C PHE A 232 10.83 -4.48 -8.93
N GLY A 233 11.04 -3.20 -9.26
CA GLY A 233 10.00 -2.36 -9.88
C GLY A 233 9.52 -2.90 -11.22
N ILE A 234 10.43 -3.34 -12.09
CA ILE A 234 10.09 -3.93 -13.39
C ILE A 234 9.30 -5.24 -13.20
N ILE A 235 9.70 -6.11 -12.27
CA ILE A 235 8.98 -7.35 -11.96
C ILE A 235 7.55 -7.05 -11.51
N ASN A 236 7.35 -6.04 -10.66
CA ASN A 236 6.00 -5.63 -10.23
C ASN A 236 5.14 -5.13 -11.41
N ILE A 237 5.72 -4.33 -12.31
CA ILE A 237 5.03 -3.87 -13.52
C ILE A 237 4.62 -5.06 -14.40
N LEU A 238 5.55 -5.99 -14.66
CA LEU A 238 5.27 -7.17 -15.47
C LEU A 238 4.21 -8.07 -14.82
N ALA A 239 4.32 -8.30 -13.52
CA ALA A 239 3.33 -9.08 -12.77
C ALA A 239 1.94 -8.45 -12.88
N GLN A 240 1.83 -7.13 -12.69
CA GLN A 240 0.55 -6.44 -12.85
C GLN A 240 -0.01 -6.55 -14.27
N ILE A 241 0.83 -6.37 -15.30
CA ILE A 241 0.40 -6.51 -16.70
C ILE A 241 -0.07 -7.94 -16.99
N PHE A 242 0.66 -8.94 -16.53
CA PHE A 242 0.29 -10.35 -16.74
C PHE A 242 -0.99 -10.73 -15.99
N THR A 243 -1.25 -10.16 -14.81
CA THR A 243 -2.55 -10.30 -14.14
C THR A 243 -3.67 -9.71 -15.00
N GLN A 244 -3.49 -8.51 -15.57
CA GLN A 244 -4.51 -7.87 -16.41
C GLN A 244 -4.76 -8.60 -17.74
N LEU A 245 -3.74 -9.26 -18.28
CA LEU A 245 -3.84 -10.09 -19.48
C LEU A 245 -4.41 -11.50 -19.20
N GLY A 246 -4.67 -11.86 -17.94
CA GLY A 246 -5.12 -13.19 -17.55
C GLY A 246 -4.06 -14.28 -17.72
N TRP A 247 -2.78 -13.91 -17.78
CA TRP A 247 -1.66 -14.85 -17.92
C TRP A 247 -1.18 -15.41 -16.57
N LEU A 248 -1.51 -14.71 -15.47
CA LEU A 248 -1.30 -15.20 -14.11
C LEU A 248 -2.60 -15.82 -13.57
N PRO A 249 -2.49 -16.80 -12.66
CA PRO A 249 -3.66 -17.47 -12.12
C PRO A 249 -4.51 -16.53 -11.27
N SER A 250 -5.83 -16.68 -11.40
CA SER A 250 -6.85 -15.98 -10.59
C SER A 250 -7.50 -16.96 -9.62
N PHE A 251 -7.52 -16.62 -8.34
CA PHE A 251 -8.18 -17.42 -7.31
C PHE A 251 -9.65 -16.99 -7.22
N HIS A 252 -10.58 -17.95 -7.16
CA HIS A 252 -12.02 -17.67 -7.15
C HIS A 252 -12.75 -18.23 -5.90
N GLY A 253 -12.01 -18.81 -4.95
CA GLY A 253 -12.57 -19.58 -3.83
C GLY A 253 -12.35 -21.07 -3.98
#